data_AF-A0A0T1TRV8-F1
#
_entry.id   AF-A0A0T1TRV8-F1
#
_cell.length_a   1.000
_cell.length_b   1.000
_cell.length_c   1.000
_cell.angle_alpha   90.00
_cell.angle_beta   90.00
_cell.angle_gamma   90.00
#
_symmetry.space_group_name_H-M   'P 1'
#
loop_
_entity.id
_entity.type
_entity.pdbx_description
1 polymer ?
#
loop_
_entity_poly.entity_id
_entity_poly.type
_entity_poly.pdbx_seq_one_letter_code
_entity_poly.pdbx_strand_id
1 'polypeptide(L)'
;MSEAVGTEERDALDSLGGALGEAGAHALAGPRDELAEQLLRAAFVLWEDPQVRPRLLGLLQAAVNSEEGADRMRSFLTDQLFAQAGKSIGISGMDIHQAAETIKVPVINVNAATSQVWGVVLMRYIVKLEPIASASTEELITLLKPTIQRYLA
;
A
#
# COMPACT_ATOMS: atom_id res chain seq x y z
N MET A 1 -18.25 -19.54 9.06
CA MET A 1 -16.79 -19.26 9.05
C MET A 1 -16.34 -18.48 7.82
N SER A 2 -16.82 -18.78 6.60
CA SER A 2 -16.37 -18.08 5.37
C SER A 2 -16.70 -16.58 5.30
N GLU A 3 -17.82 -16.13 5.90
CA GLU A 3 -18.29 -14.74 5.80
C GLU A 3 -17.57 -13.78 6.77
N ALA A 4 -17.18 -14.27 7.94
CA ALA A 4 -16.41 -13.51 8.94
C ALA A 4 -14.99 -13.22 8.45
N VAL A 5 -14.33 -14.21 7.83
CA VAL A 5 -12.99 -14.04 7.25
C VAL A 5 -13.00 -12.99 6.13
N GLY A 6 -14.03 -12.98 5.28
CA GLY A 6 -14.17 -11.97 4.22
C GLY A 6 -14.45 -10.55 4.73
N THR A 7 -15.17 -10.42 5.85
CA THR A 7 -15.44 -9.11 6.48
C THR A 7 -14.16 -8.53 7.09
N GLU A 8 -13.43 -9.36 7.84
CA GLU A 8 -12.18 -8.97 8.49
C GLU A 8 -11.09 -8.56 7.50
N GLU A 9 -10.96 -9.28 6.39
CA GLU A 9 -10.05 -8.95 5.29
C GLU A 9 -10.39 -7.59 4.69
N ARG A 10 -11.68 -7.36 4.40
CA ARG A 10 -12.16 -6.10 3.84
C ARG A 10 -11.85 -4.91 4.76
N ASP A 11 -12.05 -5.05 6.06
CA ASP A 11 -11.75 -3.99 7.04
C ASP A 11 -10.26 -3.61 7.04
N ALA A 12 -9.36 -4.59 6.89
CA ALA A 12 -7.92 -4.36 6.81
C ALA A 12 -7.53 -3.60 5.53
N LEU A 13 -8.14 -3.97 4.40
CA LEU A 13 -7.94 -3.30 3.11
C LEU A 13 -8.48 -1.87 3.11
N ASP A 14 -9.65 -1.67 3.72
CA ASP A 14 -10.25 -0.36 3.88
C ASP A 14 -9.40 0.56 4.76
N SER A 15 -8.83 0.00 5.83
CA SER A 15 -7.88 0.72 6.70
C SER A 15 -6.60 1.13 5.95
N LEU A 16 -6.08 0.27 5.07
CA LEU A 16 -4.92 0.56 4.24
C LEU A 16 -5.17 1.67 3.22
N GLY A 17 -6.29 1.60 2.50
CA GLY A 17 -6.65 2.67 1.57
C GLY A 17 -6.88 4.01 2.28
N GLY A 18 -7.59 4.01 3.41
CA GLY A 18 -7.83 5.22 4.21
C GLY A 18 -6.54 5.89 4.69
N ALA A 19 -5.63 5.13 5.31
CA ALA A 19 -4.35 5.64 5.80
C ALA A 19 -3.46 6.22 4.68
N LEU A 20 -3.41 5.55 3.53
CA LEU A 20 -2.66 6.04 2.37
C LEU A 20 -3.29 7.30 1.77
N GLY A 21 -4.62 7.40 1.75
CA GLY A 21 -5.32 8.60 1.30
C GLY A 21 -5.03 9.81 2.17
N GLU A 22 -5.12 9.66 3.49
CA GLU A 22 -4.81 10.74 4.43
C GLU A 22 -3.37 11.22 4.30
N ALA A 23 -2.42 10.28 4.23
CA ALA A 23 -1.01 10.60 4.03
C ALA A 23 -0.75 11.26 2.67
N GLY A 24 -1.38 10.77 1.60
CA GLY A 24 -1.30 11.38 0.27
C GLY A 24 -1.86 12.80 0.24
N ALA A 25 -3.00 13.04 0.91
CA ALA A 25 -3.60 14.36 1.06
C ALA A 25 -2.66 15.35 1.75
N HIS A 26 -2.11 14.92 2.88
CA HIS A 26 -1.21 15.73 3.68
C HIS A 26 0.06 16.07 2.91
N ALA A 27 0.63 15.09 2.20
CA ALA A 27 1.80 15.26 1.38
C ALA A 27 1.56 16.21 0.19
N LEU A 28 0.41 16.09 -0.48
CA LEU A 28 0.03 16.97 -1.60
C LEU A 28 -0.21 18.42 -1.17
N ALA A 29 -0.62 18.64 0.09
CA ALA A 29 -0.70 19.97 0.69
C ALA A 29 0.66 20.51 1.15
N GLY A 30 1.66 19.63 1.31
CA GLY A 30 3.02 19.94 1.75
C GLY A 30 4.07 19.91 0.62
N PRO A 31 5.36 19.87 0.96
CA PRO A 31 6.44 19.74 -0.01
C PRO A 31 6.37 18.38 -0.73
N ARG A 32 6.39 18.40 -2.07
CA ARG A 32 6.32 17.18 -2.91
C ARG A 32 7.44 16.18 -2.60
N ASP A 33 8.58 16.65 -2.12
CA ASP A 33 9.76 15.84 -1.78
C ASP A 33 9.54 14.96 -0.52
N GLU A 34 8.45 15.20 0.23
CA GLU A 34 8.08 14.41 1.41
C GLU A 34 7.02 13.34 1.09
N LEU A 35 6.43 13.34 -0.11
CA LEU A 35 5.33 12.45 -0.49
C LEU A 35 5.67 10.97 -0.27
N ALA A 36 6.83 10.53 -0.73
CA ALA A 36 7.25 9.14 -0.54
C ALA A 36 7.42 8.78 0.93
N GLU A 37 7.96 9.69 1.75
CA GLU A 37 8.18 9.43 3.16
C GLU A 37 6.85 9.26 3.91
N GLN A 38 5.90 10.16 3.68
CA GLN A 38 4.60 10.13 4.36
C GLN A 38 3.79 8.88 3.96
N LEU A 39 3.77 8.53 2.68
CA LEU A 39 3.12 7.32 2.20
C LEU A 39 3.76 6.05 2.76
N LEU A 40 5.10 5.98 2.80
CA LEU A 40 5.81 4.85 3.39
C LEU A 40 5.51 4.72 4.89
N ARG A 41 5.55 5.82 5.64
CA ARG A 41 5.21 5.83 7.07
C ARG A 41 3.79 5.30 7.30
N ALA A 42 2.81 5.81 6.55
CA ALA A 42 1.42 5.35 6.66
C ALA A 42 1.27 3.87 6.31
N ALA A 43 1.92 3.39 5.24
CA ALA A 43 1.90 1.97 4.87
C ALA A 43 2.50 1.09 5.98
N PHE A 44 3.67 1.44 6.49
CA PHE A 44 4.39 0.62 7.47
C PHE A 44 3.69 0.59 8.84
N VAL A 45 2.94 1.61 9.23
CA VAL A 45 2.08 1.55 10.44
C VAL A 45 1.16 0.32 10.40
N LEU A 46 0.55 0.04 9.25
CA LEU A 46 -0.37 -1.09 9.09
C LEU A 46 0.33 -2.44 8.96
N TRP A 47 1.51 -2.46 8.34
CA TRP A 47 2.34 -3.68 8.30
C TRP A 47 2.92 -4.05 9.66
N GLU A 48 3.10 -3.08 10.55
CA GLU A 48 3.55 -3.34 11.93
C GLU A 48 2.39 -3.72 12.87
N ASP A 49 1.15 -3.37 12.53
CA ASP A 49 -0.02 -3.74 13.32
C ASP A 49 -0.24 -5.27 13.31
N PRO A 50 -0.14 -5.95 14.48
CA PRO A 50 -0.28 -7.40 14.57
C PRO A 50 -1.70 -7.91 14.27
N GLN A 51 -2.73 -7.06 14.30
CA GLN A 51 -4.11 -7.40 13.93
C GLN A 51 -4.35 -7.26 12.43
N VAL A 52 -3.73 -6.26 11.79
CA VAL A 52 -3.92 -5.97 10.35
C VAL A 52 -2.97 -6.81 9.48
N ARG A 53 -1.69 -6.91 9.88
CA ARG A 53 -0.65 -7.60 9.09
C ARG A 53 -1.03 -9.01 8.64
N PRO A 54 -1.55 -9.93 9.49
CA PRO A 54 -1.87 -11.28 9.06
C PRO A 54 -2.88 -11.33 7.90
N ARG A 55 -3.83 -10.39 7.87
CA ARG A 55 -4.87 -10.31 6.85
C ARG A 55 -4.31 -9.83 5.51
N LEU A 56 -3.49 -8.77 5.54
CA LEU A 56 -2.80 -8.28 4.35
C LEU A 56 -1.84 -9.33 3.76
N LEU A 57 -1.14 -10.10 4.61
CA LEU A 57 -0.30 -11.21 4.16
C LEU A 57 -1.13 -12.36 3.58
N GLY A 58 -2.35 -12.60 4.08
CA GLY A 58 -3.29 -13.56 3.51
C GLY A 58 -3.66 -13.24 2.06
N LEU A 59 -3.93 -11.97 1.76
CA LEU A 59 -4.21 -11.52 0.39
C LEU A 59 -3.00 -11.73 -0.53
N LEU A 60 -1.79 -11.41 -0.05
CA LEU A 60 -0.56 -11.66 -0.80
C LEU A 60 -0.36 -13.14 -1.12
N GLN A 61 -0.57 -13.99 -0.11
CA GLN A 61 -0.46 -15.44 -0.26
C GLN A 61 -1.51 -15.99 -1.23
N ALA A 62 -2.75 -15.51 -1.17
CA ALA A 62 -3.78 -15.91 -2.13
C ALA A 62 -3.41 -15.52 -3.56
N ALA A 63 -2.84 -14.32 -3.73
CA ALA A 63 -2.43 -13.79 -5.03
C ALA A 63 -1.31 -14.60 -5.70
N VAL A 64 -0.36 -15.12 -4.92
CA VAL A 64 0.75 -15.94 -5.47
C VAL A 64 0.37 -17.39 -5.69
N ASN A 65 -0.69 -17.89 -5.03
CA ASN A 65 -1.06 -19.31 -5.05
C ASN A 65 -2.27 -19.63 -5.96
N SER A 66 -2.97 -18.63 -6.50
CA SER A 66 -4.16 -18.84 -7.33
C SER A 66 -4.44 -17.67 -8.28
N GLU A 67 -4.99 -17.95 -9.46
CA GLU A 67 -5.44 -16.91 -10.39
C GLU A 67 -6.56 -16.05 -9.78
N GLU A 68 -7.51 -16.69 -9.08
CA GLU A 68 -8.60 -15.97 -8.40
C GLU A 68 -8.08 -15.00 -7.34
N GLY A 69 -7.08 -15.40 -6.55
CA GLY A 69 -6.43 -14.50 -5.60
C GLY A 69 -5.67 -13.37 -6.30
N ALA A 70 -5.04 -13.65 -7.45
CA ALA A 70 -4.36 -12.62 -8.24
C ALA A 70 -5.37 -11.59 -8.79
N ASP A 71 -6.55 -12.03 -9.22
CA ASP A 71 -7.64 -11.17 -9.70
C ASP A 71 -8.18 -10.25 -8.60
N ARG A 72 -8.35 -10.80 -7.40
CA ARG A 72 -8.75 -10.02 -6.22
C ARG A 72 -7.69 -8.98 -5.87
N MET A 73 -6.41 -9.37 -5.85
CA MET A 73 -5.31 -8.43 -5.61
C MET A 73 -5.24 -7.33 -6.67
N ARG A 74 -5.41 -7.66 -7.96
CA ARG A 74 -5.47 -6.66 -9.03
C ARG A 74 -6.59 -5.65 -8.80
N SER A 75 -7.81 -6.13 -8.53
CA SER A 75 -8.97 -5.27 -8.26
C SER A 75 -8.77 -4.40 -7.02
N PHE A 76 -8.14 -4.93 -5.98
CA PHE A 76 -7.78 -4.16 -4.80
C PHE A 76 -6.80 -3.03 -5.13
N LEU A 77 -5.72 -3.35 -5.85
CA LEU A 77 -4.65 -2.41 -6.19
C LEU A 77 -5.05 -1.38 -7.25
N THR A 78 -6.05 -1.63 -8.08
CA THR A 78 -6.50 -0.64 -9.08
C THR A 78 -7.65 0.21 -8.58
N ASP A 79 -8.54 -0.37 -7.77
CA ASP A 79 -9.83 0.26 -7.47
C ASP A 79 -10.00 0.50 -5.97
N GLN A 80 -10.08 -0.57 -5.17
CA GLN A 80 -10.53 -0.44 -3.77
C GLN A 80 -9.58 0.39 -2.91
N LEU A 81 -8.27 0.19 -3.10
CA LEU A 81 -7.24 0.95 -2.39
C LEU A 81 -7.42 2.45 -2.61
N PHE A 82 -7.58 2.85 -3.87
CA PHE A 82 -7.72 4.24 -4.26
C PHE A 82 -9.10 4.80 -3.94
N ALA A 83 -10.15 3.98 -4.00
CA ALA A 83 -11.50 4.42 -3.66
C ALA A 83 -11.59 4.80 -2.17
N GLN A 84 -10.90 4.06 -1.30
CA GLN A 84 -10.82 4.39 0.13
C GLN A 84 -9.88 5.57 0.38
N ALA A 85 -8.77 5.66 -0.35
CA ALA A 85 -7.89 6.82 -0.30
C ALA A 85 -8.60 8.11 -0.75
N GLY A 86 -9.42 8.04 -1.78
CA GLY A 86 -10.23 9.16 -2.27
C GLY A 86 -11.25 9.63 -1.23
N LYS A 87 -11.88 8.71 -0.50
CA LYS A 87 -12.88 9.07 0.53
C LYS A 87 -12.30 9.97 1.62
N SER A 88 -11.05 9.73 2.05
CA SER A 88 -10.42 10.56 3.09
C SER A 88 -10.14 11.99 2.62
N ILE A 89 -10.16 12.23 1.30
CA ILE A 89 -10.01 13.55 0.67
C ILE A 89 -11.28 14.05 -0.03
N GLY A 90 -12.43 13.43 0.23
CA GLY A 90 -13.72 13.86 -0.32
C GLY A 90 -13.96 13.51 -1.80
N ILE A 91 -13.17 12.60 -2.37
CA ILE A 91 -13.31 12.11 -3.75
C ILE A 91 -13.91 10.69 -3.73
N SER A 92 -15.11 10.54 -4.28
CA SER A 92 -15.76 9.23 -4.35
C SER A 92 -15.34 8.45 -5.59
N GLY A 93 -15.10 7.14 -5.43
CA GLY A 93 -14.83 6.23 -6.56
C GLY A 93 -13.49 6.46 -7.25
N MET A 94 -12.51 7.05 -6.57
CA MET A 94 -11.17 7.25 -7.11
C MET A 94 -10.53 5.90 -7.50
N ASP A 95 -10.03 5.80 -8.72
CA ASP A 95 -9.19 4.67 -9.16
C ASP A 95 -7.70 5.06 -9.24
N ILE A 96 -6.85 4.10 -9.58
CA ILE A 96 -5.41 4.32 -9.76
C ILE A 96 -5.08 5.37 -10.84
N HIS A 97 -5.91 5.50 -11.88
CA HIS A 97 -5.68 6.46 -12.96
C HIS A 97 -5.89 7.89 -12.46
N GLN A 98 -6.97 8.12 -11.71
CA GLN A 98 -7.28 9.40 -11.10
C GLN A 98 -6.27 9.77 -10.00
N ALA A 99 -5.83 8.78 -9.21
CA ALA A 99 -4.77 9.00 -8.24
C ALA A 99 -3.46 9.42 -8.92
N ALA A 100 -3.05 8.73 -9.99
CA ALA A 100 -1.85 9.06 -10.76
C ALA A 100 -1.93 10.45 -11.41
N GLU A 101 -3.10 10.84 -11.93
CA GLU A 101 -3.36 12.18 -12.44
C GLU A 101 -3.20 13.25 -11.35
N THR A 102 -3.69 12.98 -10.14
CA THR A 102 -3.60 13.89 -8.99
C THR A 102 -2.14 14.20 -8.62
N ILE A 103 -1.27 13.18 -8.61
CA ILE A 103 0.17 13.34 -8.32
C ILE A 103 1.01 13.63 -9.59
N LYS A 104 0.37 13.75 -10.76
CA LYS A 104 0.95 14.09 -12.07
C LYS A 104 2.05 13.15 -12.55
N VAL A 105 1.87 11.85 -12.37
CA VAL A 105 2.79 10.82 -12.89
C VAL A 105 2.05 9.79 -13.74
N PRO A 106 2.74 9.07 -14.64
CA PRO A 106 2.15 7.92 -15.32
C PRO A 106 1.69 6.84 -14.32
N VAL A 107 0.57 6.16 -14.59
CA VAL A 107 0.04 5.07 -13.74
C VAL A 107 1.07 3.98 -13.46
N ILE A 108 1.95 3.68 -14.42
CA ILE A 108 3.02 2.69 -14.24
C ILE A 108 3.99 3.05 -13.10
N ASN A 109 4.17 4.35 -12.81
CA ASN A 109 5.01 4.78 -11.71
C ASN A 109 4.37 4.47 -10.35
N VAL A 110 3.04 4.62 -10.24
CA VAL A 110 2.29 4.20 -9.05
C VAL A 110 2.43 2.69 -8.85
N ASN A 111 2.29 1.90 -9.92
CA ASN A 111 2.50 0.45 -9.88
C ASN A 111 3.93 0.09 -9.46
N ALA A 112 4.95 0.81 -9.93
CA ALA A 112 6.34 0.57 -9.54
C ALA A 112 6.59 0.87 -8.05
N ALA A 113 6.03 1.97 -7.54
CA ALA A 113 6.10 2.31 -6.12
C ALA A 113 5.44 1.24 -5.25
N THR A 114 4.22 0.84 -5.60
CA THR A 114 3.48 -0.24 -4.93
C THR A 114 4.28 -1.54 -4.95
N SER A 115 4.75 -1.96 -6.13
CA SER A 115 5.50 -3.21 -6.30
C SER A 115 6.77 -3.26 -5.43
N GLN A 116 7.47 -2.13 -5.29
CA GLN A 116 8.66 -2.02 -4.43
C GLN A 116 8.33 -2.27 -2.96
N VAL A 117 7.23 -1.68 -2.44
CA VAL A 117 6.79 -1.87 -1.05
C VAL A 117 6.38 -3.32 -0.81
N TRP A 118 5.56 -3.89 -1.69
CA TRP A 118 5.09 -5.28 -1.57
C TRP A 118 6.24 -6.29 -1.64
N GLY A 119 7.25 -6.05 -2.48
CA GLY A 119 8.45 -6.89 -2.53
C GLY A 119 9.20 -6.91 -1.19
N VAL A 120 9.34 -5.77 -0.52
CA VAL A 120 9.98 -5.70 0.80
C VAL A 120 9.14 -6.40 1.85
N VAL A 121 7.82 -6.21 1.86
CA VAL A 121 6.89 -6.89 2.78
C VAL A 121 6.98 -8.41 2.61
N LEU A 122 7.02 -8.90 1.36
CA LEU A 122 7.19 -10.32 1.05
C LEU A 122 8.52 -10.84 1.63
N MET A 123 9.62 -10.12 1.38
CA MET A 123 10.94 -10.51 1.89
C MET A 123 11.01 -10.47 3.41
N ARG A 124 10.35 -9.50 4.05
CA ARG A 124 10.37 -9.30 5.50
C ARG A 124 9.54 -10.33 6.25
N TYR A 125 8.28 -10.54 5.85
CA TYR A 125 7.33 -11.31 6.68
C TYR A 125 7.08 -12.73 6.19
N ILE A 126 7.21 -12.98 4.88
CA ILE A 126 6.97 -14.31 4.30
C ILE A 126 8.29 -15.08 4.18
N VAL A 127 9.23 -14.55 3.39
CA VAL A 127 10.53 -15.21 3.16
C VAL A 127 11.41 -15.10 4.39
N LYS A 128 11.29 -14.00 5.14
CA LYS A 128 12.13 -13.67 6.31
C LYS A 128 13.61 -13.62 5.96
N LEU A 129 13.93 -12.91 4.87
CA LEU A 129 15.29 -12.74 4.37
C LEU A 129 16.06 -11.73 5.23
N GLU A 130 17.20 -12.11 5.78
CA GLU A 130 18.07 -11.20 6.54
C GLU A 130 19.00 -10.37 5.62
N PRO A 131 19.29 -9.10 5.95
CA PRO A 131 18.88 -8.37 7.16
C PRO A 131 17.50 -7.68 7.06
N ILE A 132 16.74 -7.88 5.97
CA ILE A 132 15.44 -7.19 5.74
C ILE A 132 14.40 -7.58 6.81
N ALA A 133 14.42 -8.85 7.23
CA ALA A 133 13.50 -9.38 8.23
C ALA A 133 13.63 -8.67 9.59
N SER A 134 14.87 -8.44 10.03
CA SER A 134 15.17 -7.84 11.33
C SER A 134 15.37 -6.31 11.31
N ALA A 135 15.56 -5.70 10.13
CA ALA A 135 15.68 -4.26 9.99
C ALA A 135 14.49 -3.53 10.63
N SER A 136 14.77 -2.38 11.25
CA SER A 136 13.74 -1.50 11.78
C SER A 136 12.93 -0.87 10.65
N THR A 137 11.69 -0.49 10.97
CA THR A 137 10.82 0.21 10.02
C THR A 137 11.46 1.51 9.51
N GLU A 138 12.14 2.27 10.37
CA GLU A 138 12.82 3.52 9.98
C GLU A 138 13.98 3.27 9.01
N GLU A 139 14.75 2.20 9.20
CA GLU A 139 15.83 1.83 8.27
C GLU A 139 15.26 1.50 6.89
N LEU A 140 14.16 0.73 6.83
CA LEU A 140 13.48 0.40 5.58
C LEU A 140 12.88 1.64 4.91
N ILE A 141 12.22 2.52 5.65
CA ILE A 141 11.66 3.76 5.11
C ILE A 141 12.78 4.64 4.55
N THR A 142 13.88 4.81 5.29
CA THR A 142 15.04 5.59 4.85
C THR A 142 15.65 5.03 3.57
N LEU A 143 15.75 3.70 3.47
CA LEU A 143 16.28 3.01 2.30
C LEU A 143 15.37 3.14 1.07
N LEU A 144 14.05 3.02 1.27
CA LEU A 144 13.07 2.99 0.18
C LEU A 144 12.70 4.37 -0.33
N LYS A 145 12.70 5.38 0.54
CA LYS A 145 12.23 6.74 0.23
C LYS A 145 12.78 7.29 -1.09
N PRO A 146 14.11 7.30 -1.35
CA PRO A 146 14.63 7.88 -2.60
C PRO A 146 14.11 7.16 -3.85
N THR A 147 13.95 5.84 -3.77
CA THR A 147 13.47 5.02 -4.89
C THR A 147 11.99 5.28 -5.16
N ILE A 148 11.17 5.34 -4.10
CA ILE A 148 9.74 5.64 -4.22
C ILE A 148 9.54 7.08 -4.69
N GLN A 149 10.28 8.03 -4.13
CA GLN A 149 10.22 9.43 -4.55
C GLN A 149 10.55 9.59 -6.03
N ARG A 150 11.53 8.84 -6.56
CA ARG A 150 11.84 8.84 -8.00
C ARG A 150 10.67 8.39 -8.88
N TYR A 151 9.78 7.53 -8.38
CA TYR A 151 8.57 7.15 -9.12
C TYR A 151 7.49 8.24 -9.04
N LEU A 152 7.36 8.91 -7.90
CA LEU A 152 6.23 9.81 -7.61
C LEU A 152 6.52 11.31 -7.82
N ALA A 153 7.78 11.69 -8.02
CA ALA A 153 8.21 13.07 -8.28
C ALA A 153 7.93 13.51 -9.72
#